data_AF-A0A8S3J1N8-F1
#
_entry.id   AF-A0A8S3J1N8-F1
#
_cell.length_a   1.000
_cell.length_b   1.000
_cell.length_c   1.000
_cell.angle_alpha   90.00
_cell.angle_beta   90.00
_cell.angle_gamma   90.00
#
_symmetry.space_group_name_H-M   'P 1'
#
loop_
_entity.id
_entity.type
_entity.pdbx_description
1 polymer ?
#
loop_
_entity_poly.entity_id
_entity_poly.type
_entity_poly.pdbx_seq_one_letter_code
_entity_poly.pdbx_strand_id
1 'polypeptide(L)'
;MINFDGNGIVSSIIQDLNGLVKGLCYMNRESIEQTCKTRKLYRYSRKLRKVIMKGATSGDVQHIVRISLDCDMDAMLIIVDSQKSFCHAGKYSCFSLPTSIKANLATLAEHIKSRINQDSYSGRIQRNPQLALAKIMEEFWEVVVAPQDNQVSECSDLLVHLIMYLNGNGISIEDIFNELHARRWAPKRSVENTKIPDEKSNEIIICISASKYPDKTDEFAEEQLGIKITRHSGRNL
;
A
#
# COMPACT_ATOMS: atom_id res chain seq x y z
N MET A 1 -20.12 -8.68 25.33
CA MET A 1 -21.54 -8.94 25.00
C MET A 1 -21.86 -8.07 23.78
N ILE A 2 -22.68 -8.49 22.81
CA ILE A 2 -23.02 -7.62 21.66
C ILE A 2 -24.38 -7.00 21.94
N ASN A 3 -24.48 -5.68 21.81
CA ASN A 3 -25.72 -4.93 21.99
C ASN A 3 -26.47 -4.87 20.65
N PHE A 4 -27.51 -5.69 20.53
CA PHE A 4 -28.39 -5.67 19.38
C PHE A 4 -29.43 -4.57 19.53
N ASP A 5 -29.88 -3.99 18.41
CA ASP A 5 -30.99 -3.05 18.39
C ASP A 5 -32.34 -3.73 18.75
N GLY A 6 -33.42 -2.94 18.78
CA GLY A 6 -34.77 -3.45 19.06
C GLY A 6 -35.28 -4.51 18.08
N ASN A 7 -34.59 -4.72 16.94
CA ASN A 7 -34.90 -5.75 15.95
C ASN A 7 -33.98 -6.97 16.06
N GLY A 8 -33.10 -7.04 17.06
CA GLY A 8 -32.16 -8.13 17.24
C GLY A 8 -31.02 -8.15 16.21
N ILE A 9 -30.68 -6.99 15.64
CA ILE A 9 -29.58 -6.83 14.68
C ILE A 9 -28.55 -5.82 15.15
N VAL A 10 -27.32 -5.95 14.66
CA VAL A 10 -26.19 -5.05 14.92
C VAL A 10 -25.66 -4.52 13.59
N SER A 11 -25.23 -3.26 13.56
CA SER A 11 -24.58 -2.67 12.38
C SER A 11 -23.17 -3.23 12.23
N SER A 12 -22.76 -3.55 11.00
CA SER A 12 -21.45 -4.16 10.74
C SER A 12 -20.79 -3.50 9.53
N ILE A 13 -19.73 -2.76 9.80
CA ILE A 13 -18.87 -2.11 8.80
C ILE A 13 -17.89 -3.15 8.27
N ILE A 14 -17.84 -3.30 6.94
CA ILE A 14 -16.93 -4.22 6.27
C ILE A 14 -15.81 -3.40 5.65
N GLN A 15 -14.57 -3.74 5.99
CA GLN A 15 -13.36 -3.06 5.52
C GLN A 15 -12.39 -4.09 4.93
N ASP A 16 -11.62 -3.68 3.91
CA ASP A 16 -10.51 -4.48 3.41
C ASP A 16 -9.24 -4.33 4.28
N LEU A 17 -8.17 -5.03 3.89
CA LEU A 17 -6.86 -4.93 4.55
C LEU A 17 -6.18 -3.56 4.40
N ASN A 18 -6.58 -2.76 3.39
CA ASN A 18 -6.00 -1.46 3.09
C ASN A 18 -6.73 -0.31 3.80
N GLY A 19 -7.77 -0.61 4.58
CA GLY A 19 -8.57 0.37 5.28
C GLY A 19 -9.73 0.95 4.46
N LEU A 20 -9.98 0.47 3.25
CA LEU A 20 -11.12 0.89 2.44
C LEU A 20 -12.41 0.25 2.97
N VAL A 21 -13.41 1.08 3.27
CA VAL A 21 -14.74 0.57 3.63
C VAL A 21 -15.43 0.02 2.38
N LYS A 22 -15.71 -1.29 2.38
CA LYS A 22 -16.37 -2.01 1.29
C LYS A 22 -17.89 -1.88 1.36
N GLY A 23 -18.46 -1.79 2.57
CA GLY A 23 -19.90 -1.64 2.75
C GLY A 23 -20.36 -1.73 4.19
N LEU A 24 -21.65 -1.50 4.41
CA LEU A 24 -22.32 -1.72 5.68
C LEU A 24 -23.33 -2.87 5.53
N CYS A 25 -23.31 -3.80 6.47
CA CYS A 25 -24.24 -4.91 6.59
C CYS A 25 -24.91 -4.89 7.96
N TYR A 26 -26.00 -5.65 8.10
CA TYR A 26 -26.60 -5.93 9.39
C TYR A 26 -26.36 -7.40 9.71
N MET A 27 -26.13 -7.69 10.98
CA MET A 27 -25.92 -9.06 11.45
C MET A 27 -26.86 -9.33 12.63
N ASN A 28 -27.50 -10.49 12.64
CA ASN A 28 -28.16 -11.04 13.82
C ASN A 28 -27.26 -12.10 14.47
N ARG A 29 -27.66 -12.62 15.62
CA ARG A 29 -26.94 -13.69 16.34
C ARG A 29 -26.55 -14.86 15.43
N GLU A 30 -27.49 -15.38 14.66
CA GLU A 30 -27.26 -16.52 13.75
C GLU A 30 -26.17 -16.21 12.71
N SER A 31 -26.22 -15.05 12.06
CA SER A 31 -25.21 -14.66 11.07
C SER A 31 -23.82 -14.48 11.69
N ILE A 32 -23.73 -14.02 12.93
CA ILE A 32 -22.45 -13.87 13.66
C ILE A 32 -21.89 -15.25 13.97
N GLU A 33 -22.70 -16.16 14.48
CA GLU A 33 -22.27 -17.53 14.78
C GLU A 33 -21.77 -18.25 13.53
N GLN A 34 -22.50 -18.15 12.40
CA GLN A 34 -22.05 -18.73 11.13
C GLN A 34 -20.74 -18.10 10.64
N THR A 35 -20.61 -16.78 10.78
CA THR A 35 -19.39 -16.05 10.41
C THR A 35 -18.18 -16.51 11.22
N CYS A 36 -18.33 -16.65 12.55
CA CYS A 36 -17.27 -17.15 13.42
C CYS A 36 -16.91 -18.60 13.12
N LYS A 37 -17.89 -19.47 12.88
CA LYS A 37 -17.69 -20.89 12.59
C LYS A 37 -16.97 -21.12 11.27
N THR A 38 -17.36 -20.40 10.22
CA THR A 38 -16.90 -20.66 8.84
C THR A 38 -15.74 -19.77 8.40
N ARG A 39 -15.45 -18.70 9.15
CA ARG A 39 -14.54 -17.62 8.73
C ARG A 39 -14.92 -16.96 7.39
N LYS A 40 -16.21 -17.01 7.03
CA LYS A 40 -16.77 -16.33 5.85
C LYS A 40 -17.81 -15.31 6.29
N LEU A 41 -17.96 -14.21 5.57
CA LEU A 41 -18.93 -13.18 5.93
C LEU A 41 -20.38 -13.63 5.67
N TYR A 42 -21.17 -13.78 6.74
CA TYR A 42 -22.62 -13.91 6.67
C TYR A 42 -23.28 -12.60 7.10
N ARG A 43 -24.40 -12.24 6.48
CA ARG A 43 -25.19 -11.06 6.85
C ARG A 43 -26.66 -11.42 7.01
N TYR A 44 -27.35 -10.68 7.86
CA TYR A 44 -28.80 -10.72 7.94
C TYR A 44 -29.42 -9.72 6.93
N SER A 45 -30.27 -10.23 6.04
CA SER A 45 -30.99 -9.40 5.07
C SER A 45 -32.31 -8.92 5.66
N ARG A 46 -32.41 -7.64 6.03
CA ARG A 46 -33.66 -7.06 6.57
C ARG A 46 -34.86 -7.23 5.61
N LYS A 47 -34.62 -7.11 4.30
CA LYS A 47 -35.65 -7.28 3.26
C LYS A 47 -36.14 -8.72 3.13
N LEU A 48 -35.22 -9.69 3.17
CA LEU A 48 -35.54 -11.11 2.98
C LEU A 48 -35.73 -11.87 4.30
N ARG A 49 -35.52 -11.20 5.44
CA ARG A 49 -35.57 -11.73 6.80
C ARG A 49 -34.83 -13.07 6.96
N LYS A 50 -33.64 -13.16 6.36
CA LYS A 50 -32.82 -14.38 6.38
C LYS A 50 -31.33 -14.08 6.39
N VAL A 51 -30.55 -15.03 6.88
CA VAL A 51 -29.10 -15.03 6.83
C VAL A 51 -28.62 -15.40 5.42
N ILE A 52 -27.62 -14.68 4.92
CA ILE A 52 -27.06 -14.85 3.57
C ILE A 52 -25.54 -14.79 3.65
N MET A 53 -24.85 -15.78 3.10
CA MET A 53 -23.40 -15.72 2.90
C MET A 53 -23.07 -14.74 1.77
N LYS A 54 -22.24 -13.73 2.06
CA LYS A 54 -21.80 -12.79 1.02
C LYS A 54 -20.92 -13.52 0.01
N GLY A 55 -21.27 -13.42 -1.27
CA GLY A 55 -20.58 -14.11 -2.35
C GLY A 55 -21.10 -15.51 -2.67
N ALA A 56 -22.17 -15.99 -2.01
CA ALA A 56 -22.75 -17.30 -2.31
C ALA A 56 -23.19 -17.46 -3.77
N THR A 57 -23.75 -16.39 -4.34
CA THR A 57 -24.26 -16.40 -5.73
C THR A 57 -23.22 -15.94 -6.73
N SER A 58 -22.34 -15.01 -6.37
CA SER A 58 -21.34 -14.43 -7.28
C SER A 58 -19.97 -15.14 -7.23
N GLY A 59 -19.71 -15.99 -6.25
CA GLY A 59 -18.39 -16.57 -5.98
C GLY A 59 -17.41 -15.65 -5.24
N ASP A 60 -17.79 -14.39 -4.99
CA ASP A 60 -16.95 -13.40 -4.30
C ASP A 60 -17.05 -13.52 -2.77
N VAL A 61 -16.64 -14.69 -2.27
CA VAL A 61 -16.61 -14.97 -0.83
C VAL A 61 -15.66 -14.00 -0.12
N GLN A 62 -16.10 -13.46 1.02
CA GLN A 62 -15.31 -12.55 1.85
C GLN A 62 -14.78 -13.34 3.05
N HIS A 63 -13.46 -13.52 3.14
CA HIS A 63 -12.82 -14.25 4.23
C HIS A 63 -12.56 -13.33 5.41
N ILE A 64 -12.94 -13.75 6.62
CA ILE A 64 -12.79 -12.92 7.83
C ILE A 64 -11.36 -13.01 8.36
N VAL A 65 -10.71 -11.85 8.44
CA VAL A 65 -9.39 -11.68 9.07
C VAL A 65 -9.55 -11.31 10.53
N ARG A 66 -10.38 -10.29 10.81
CA ARG A 66 -10.57 -9.74 12.15
C ARG A 66 -11.99 -9.21 12.34
N ILE A 67 -12.48 -9.30 13.58
CA ILE A 67 -13.72 -8.69 14.03
C ILE A 67 -13.39 -7.86 15.28
N SER A 68 -13.90 -6.63 15.34
CA SER A 68 -13.83 -5.74 16.48
C SER A 68 -15.22 -5.18 16.78
N LEU A 69 -15.50 -4.87 18.04
CA LEU A 69 -16.67 -4.11 18.47
C LEU A 69 -16.24 -2.67 18.77
N ASP A 70 -17.17 -1.73 18.71
CA ASP A 70 -16.99 -0.39 19.25
C ASP A 70 -17.11 -0.35 20.78
N CYS A 71 -17.00 0.84 21.37
CA CYS A 71 -16.86 1.03 22.81
C CYS A 71 -18.13 0.69 23.61
N ASP A 72 -19.30 0.93 23.03
CA ASP A 72 -20.63 0.59 23.56
C ASP A 72 -21.21 -0.71 22.97
N MET A 73 -20.43 -1.40 22.13
CA MET A 73 -20.71 -2.74 21.61
C MET A 73 -21.97 -2.86 20.74
N ASP A 74 -22.43 -1.75 20.14
CA ASP A 74 -23.61 -1.71 19.27
C ASP A 74 -23.28 -1.62 17.76
N ALA A 75 -21.98 -1.58 17.42
CA ALA A 75 -21.49 -1.77 16.06
C ALA A 75 -20.26 -2.69 15.98
N MET A 76 -20.09 -3.29 14.81
CA MET A 76 -18.97 -4.18 14.48
C MET A 76 -18.13 -3.61 13.35
N LEU A 77 -16.81 -3.72 13.47
CA LEU A 77 -15.87 -3.58 12.37
C LEU A 77 -15.34 -4.97 11.98
N ILE A 78 -15.54 -5.34 10.72
CA ILE A 78 -15.14 -6.65 10.18
C ILE A 78 -14.14 -6.43 9.05
N ILE A 79 -12.91 -6.89 9.27
CA ILE A 79 -11.83 -6.86 8.28
C ILE A 79 -11.89 -8.14 7.46
N VAL A 80 -11.97 -7.99 6.14
CA VAL A 80 -12.03 -9.10 5.20
C VAL A 80 -10.84 -9.12 4.25
N ASP A 81 -10.34 -10.32 3.97
CA ASP A 81 -9.38 -10.56 2.91
C ASP A 81 -10.15 -10.92 1.63
N SER A 82 -10.34 -9.92 0.77
CA SER A 82 -10.93 -10.12 -0.54
C SER A 82 -10.61 -8.94 -1.45
N GLN A 83 -9.80 -9.20 -2.47
CA GLN A 83 -9.57 -8.28 -3.59
C GLN A 83 -10.73 -8.29 -4.61
N LYS A 84 -11.84 -8.99 -4.33
CA LYS A 84 -12.99 -9.11 -5.23
C LYS A 84 -14.11 -8.11 -4.91
N SER A 85 -15.04 -8.00 -5.87
CA SER A 85 -16.16 -7.07 -5.82
C SER A 85 -17.04 -7.29 -4.58
N PHE A 86 -17.46 -6.19 -3.95
CA PHE A 86 -18.39 -6.25 -2.81
C PHE A 86 -19.80 -5.87 -3.20
N CYS A 87 -19.94 -4.91 -4.11
CA CYS A 87 -21.23 -4.38 -4.52
C CYS A 87 -21.91 -5.35 -5.50
N HIS A 88 -23.24 -5.44 -5.42
CA HIS A 88 -24.05 -6.21 -6.37
C HIS A 88 -23.99 -5.63 -7.80
N ALA A 89 -23.54 -4.38 -7.96
CA ALA A 89 -23.28 -3.74 -9.25
C ALA A 89 -21.86 -4.01 -9.80
N GLY A 90 -21.13 -5.00 -9.25
CA GLY A 90 -19.77 -5.36 -9.68
C GLY A 90 -18.66 -4.42 -9.20
N LYS A 91 -18.99 -3.40 -8.38
CA LYS A 91 -18.00 -2.46 -7.82
C LYS A 91 -17.26 -3.05 -6.61
N TYR A 92 -16.02 -2.62 -6.42
CA TYR A 92 -15.19 -3.03 -5.28
C TYR A 92 -15.78 -2.62 -3.92
N SER A 93 -16.33 -1.41 -3.83
CA SER A 93 -17.08 -0.90 -2.67
C SER A 93 -18.53 -0.56 -3.04
N CYS A 94 -19.44 -0.65 -2.07
CA CYS A 94 -20.79 -0.08 -2.17
C CYS A 94 -20.78 1.45 -2.14
N PHE A 95 -19.75 2.07 -1.56
CA PHE A 95 -19.61 3.52 -1.49
C PHE A 95 -18.93 4.03 -2.76
N SER A 96 -19.51 5.05 -3.39
CA SER A 96 -19.03 5.60 -4.67
C SER A 96 -17.82 6.53 -4.53
N LEU A 97 -17.56 7.04 -3.33
CA LEU A 97 -16.42 7.89 -3.02
C LEU A 97 -15.33 7.05 -2.32
N PRO A 98 -14.04 7.22 -2.67
CA PRO A 98 -12.96 6.61 -1.92
C PRO A 98 -13.04 7.09 -0.46
N THR A 99 -13.25 6.16 0.47
CA THR A 99 -13.38 6.46 1.91
C THR A 99 -12.02 6.68 2.59
N SER A 100 -10.91 6.47 1.90
CA SER A 100 -9.60 6.92 2.33
C SER A 100 -9.47 8.42 2.10
N ILE A 101 -9.76 9.22 3.13
CA ILE A 101 -9.70 10.70 3.08
C ILE A 101 -8.24 11.21 3.08
N LYS A 102 -7.25 10.36 3.36
CA LYS A 102 -5.85 10.69 3.09
C LYS A 102 -5.50 10.25 1.68
N ALA A 103 -4.77 11.08 0.94
CA ALA A 103 -4.09 10.65 -0.28
C ALA A 103 -3.31 9.37 0.05
N ASN A 104 -3.86 8.23 -0.35
CA ASN A 104 -3.19 6.95 -0.20
C ASN A 104 -2.42 6.75 -1.49
N LEU A 105 -1.15 6.39 -1.37
CA LEU A 105 -0.28 6.10 -2.51
C LEU A 105 -0.93 5.09 -3.49
N ALA A 106 -1.75 4.16 -2.98
CA ALA A 106 -2.59 3.28 -3.81
C ALA A 106 -3.57 4.05 -4.72
N THR A 107 -4.38 4.95 -4.14
CA THR A 107 -5.35 5.77 -4.90
C THR A 107 -4.67 6.71 -5.90
N LEU A 108 -3.50 7.26 -5.52
CA LEU A 108 -2.69 8.06 -6.43
C LEU A 108 -2.14 7.22 -7.58
N ALA A 109 -1.62 6.02 -7.29
CA ALA A 109 -1.10 5.11 -8.31
C ALA A 109 -2.17 4.65 -9.29
N GLU A 110 -3.38 4.32 -8.81
CA GLU A 110 -4.52 4.01 -9.69
C GLU A 110 -4.89 5.21 -10.57
N HIS A 111 -4.92 6.42 -9.99
CA HIS A 111 -5.20 7.63 -10.75
C HIS A 111 -4.15 7.85 -11.86
N ILE A 112 -2.86 7.77 -11.52
CA ILE A 112 -1.74 7.90 -12.47
C ILE A 112 -1.88 6.84 -13.58
N LYS A 113 -2.11 5.58 -13.22
CA LYS A 113 -2.27 4.45 -14.16
C LYS A 113 -3.40 4.68 -15.15
N SER A 114 -4.53 5.24 -14.71
CA SER A 114 -5.69 5.54 -15.57
C SER A 114 -5.38 6.55 -16.69
N ARG A 115 -4.30 7.32 -16.56
CA ARG A 115 -3.87 8.34 -17.52
C ARG A 115 -3.00 7.78 -18.67
N ILE A 116 -2.63 6.49 -18.65
CA ILE A 116 -1.65 5.92 -19.61
C ILE A 116 -2.05 6.09 -21.09
N ASN A 117 -3.33 6.13 -21.41
CA ASN A 117 -3.83 6.34 -22.79
C ASN A 117 -4.26 7.78 -23.08
N GLN A 118 -4.09 8.69 -22.11
CA GLN A 118 -4.45 10.10 -22.27
C GLN A 118 -3.22 10.89 -22.73
N ASP A 119 -3.46 11.97 -23.48
CA ASP A 119 -2.42 12.94 -23.79
C ASP A 119 -2.26 13.91 -22.62
N SER A 120 -1.60 13.41 -21.56
CA SER A 120 -1.30 14.13 -20.33
C SER A 120 0.15 13.90 -19.96
N TYR A 121 0.71 14.75 -19.09
CA TYR A 121 2.08 14.58 -18.59
C TYR A 121 2.34 13.16 -18.09
N SER A 122 1.50 12.67 -17.17
CA SER A 122 1.61 11.32 -16.61
C SER A 122 1.43 10.23 -17.66
N GLY A 123 0.54 10.41 -18.64
CA GLY A 123 0.39 9.48 -19.76
C GLY A 123 1.65 9.39 -20.62
N ARG A 124 2.28 10.53 -20.93
CA ARG A 124 3.51 10.60 -21.74
C ARG A 124 4.69 9.96 -21.03
N ILE A 125 4.88 10.24 -19.74
CA ILE A 125 5.99 9.66 -18.95
C ILE A 125 5.82 8.14 -18.82
N GLN A 126 4.61 7.65 -18.50
CA GLN A 126 4.35 6.20 -18.37
C GLN A 126 4.60 5.42 -19.65
N ARG A 127 4.30 6.00 -20.82
CA ARG A 127 4.57 5.36 -22.13
C ARG A 127 6.06 5.35 -22.50
N ASN A 128 6.93 6.04 -21.75
CA ASN A 128 8.36 6.17 -22.03
C ASN A 128 9.20 5.88 -20.76
N PRO A 129 9.48 4.61 -20.43
CA PRO A 129 10.21 4.24 -19.23
C PRO A 129 11.59 4.91 -19.07
N GLN A 130 12.27 5.20 -20.18
CA GLN A 130 13.57 5.90 -20.17
C GLN A 130 13.43 7.36 -19.73
N LEU A 131 12.37 8.03 -20.17
CA LEU A 131 12.06 9.40 -19.76
C LEU A 131 11.61 9.43 -18.29
N ALA A 132 10.82 8.43 -17.87
CA ALA A 132 10.47 8.27 -16.45
C ALA A 132 11.71 8.07 -15.57
N LEU A 133 12.67 7.26 -16.02
CA LEU A 133 13.95 7.08 -15.32
C LEU A 133 14.77 8.37 -15.26
N ALA A 134 14.84 9.13 -16.35
CA ALA A 134 15.52 10.42 -16.38
C ALA A 134 14.90 11.40 -15.38
N LYS A 135 13.56 11.47 -15.32
CA LYS A 135 12.85 12.27 -14.31
C LYS A 135 13.16 11.79 -12.90
N ILE A 136 13.14 10.48 -12.62
CA ILE A 136 13.53 9.95 -11.29
C ILE A 136 14.92 10.44 -10.87
N MET A 137 15.88 10.45 -11.80
CA MET A 137 17.23 10.94 -11.52
C MET A 137 17.25 12.45 -11.23
N GLU A 138 16.47 13.24 -11.98
CA GLU A 138 16.31 14.68 -11.75
C GLU A 138 15.70 14.98 -10.39
N GLU A 139 14.55 14.39 -10.07
CA GLU A 139 13.87 14.59 -8.77
C GLU A 139 14.74 14.10 -7.60
N PHE A 140 15.52 13.02 -7.81
CA PHE A 140 16.47 12.57 -6.80
C PHE A 140 17.54 13.63 -6.53
N TRP A 141 18.06 14.29 -7.56
CA TRP A 141 18.99 15.41 -7.39
C TRP A 141 18.33 16.58 -6.67
N GLU A 142 17.09 16.91 -7.02
CA GLU A 142 16.33 17.97 -6.37
C GLU A 142 16.11 17.67 -4.88
N VAL A 143 15.77 16.43 -4.50
CA VAL A 143 15.72 15.99 -3.10
C VAL A 143 17.07 16.18 -2.40
N VAL A 144 18.19 15.86 -3.05
CA VAL A 144 19.53 15.99 -2.45
C VAL A 144 19.89 17.45 -2.17
N VAL A 145 19.55 18.38 -3.08
CA VAL A 145 19.94 19.79 -2.98
C VAL A 145 18.89 20.68 -2.33
N ALA A 146 17.65 20.22 -2.20
CA ALA A 146 16.54 21.04 -1.75
C ALA A 146 16.66 21.45 -0.27
N PRO A 147 16.32 22.71 0.06
CA PRO A 147 16.17 23.15 1.44
C PRO A 147 15.01 22.42 2.12
N GLN A 148 15.02 22.41 3.45
CA GLN A 148 14.02 21.68 4.27
C GLN A 148 12.56 22.00 3.90
N ASP A 149 12.27 23.24 3.55
CA ASP A 149 10.91 23.69 3.21
C ASP A 149 10.41 23.12 1.87
N ASN A 150 11.33 22.70 0.99
CA ASN A 150 11.03 22.11 -0.31
C ASN A 150 11.08 20.57 -0.30
N GLN A 151 11.69 19.95 0.72
CA GLN A 151 11.90 18.50 0.79
C GLN A 151 10.61 17.69 0.59
N VAL A 152 9.48 18.17 1.11
CA VAL A 152 8.19 17.48 0.94
C VAL A 152 7.76 17.46 -0.53
N SER A 153 7.99 18.55 -1.26
CA SER A 153 7.65 18.62 -2.69
C SER A 153 8.53 17.68 -3.49
N GLU A 154 9.85 17.80 -3.37
CA GLU A 154 10.79 17.00 -4.16
C GLU A 154 10.66 15.49 -3.86
N CYS A 155 10.45 15.13 -2.59
CA CYS A 155 10.19 13.73 -2.23
C CYS A 155 8.86 13.23 -2.84
N SER A 156 7.86 14.09 -2.94
CA SER A 156 6.57 13.74 -3.56
C SER A 156 6.72 13.54 -5.06
N ASP A 157 7.47 14.41 -5.74
CA ASP A 157 7.71 14.31 -7.18
C ASP A 157 8.55 13.08 -7.52
N LEU A 158 9.58 12.77 -6.71
CA LEU A 158 10.34 11.52 -6.83
C LEU A 158 9.43 10.28 -6.74
N LEU A 159 8.51 10.25 -5.77
CA LEU A 159 7.56 9.15 -5.59
C LEU A 159 6.58 9.03 -6.77
N VAL A 160 6.08 10.16 -7.28
CA VAL A 160 5.16 10.20 -8.42
C VAL A 160 5.85 9.68 -9.69
N HIS A 161 7.08 10.10 -9.97
CA HIS A 161 7.84 9.61 -11.12
C HIS A 161 8.23 8.13 -10.99
N LEU A 162 8.54 7.67 -9.76
CA LEU A 162 8.73 6.25 -9.50
C LEU A 162 7.49 5.42 -9.83
N ILE A 163 6.29 5.87 -9.44
CA ILE A 163 5.03 5.20 -9.79
C ILE A 163 4.85 5.16 -11.32
N MET A 164 5.11 6.27 -12.02
CA MET A 164 5.00 6.30 -13.48
C MET A 164 5.96 5.32 -14.16
N TYR A 165 7.20 5.21 -13.66
CA TYR A 165 8.18 4.24 -14.13
C TYR A 165 7.72 2.80 -13.89
N LEU A 166 7.20 2.48 -12.71
CA LEU A 166 6.68 1.15 -12.38
C LEU A 166 5.54 0.75 -13.33
N ASN A 167 4.55 1.64 -13.50
CA ASN A 167 3.43 1.43 -14.41
C ASN A 167 3.89 1.19 -15.87
N GLY A 168 4.88 1.97 -16.35
CA GLY A 168 5.44 1.80 -17.69
C GLY A 168 6.17 0.46 -17.90
N ASN A 169 6.64 -0.18 -16.82
CA ASN A 169 7.25 -1.51 -16.84
C ASN A 169 6.25 -2.63 -16.46
N GLY A 170 4.96 -2.32 -16.32
CA GLY A 170 3.93 -3.28 -15.94
C GLY A 170 3.98 -3.74 -14.47
N ILE A 171 4.71 -3.03 -13.62
CA ILE A 171 4.81 -3.31 -12.17
C ILE A 171 3.78 -2.46 -11.43
N SER A 172 3.00 -3.08 -10.54
CA SER A 172 1.99 -2.38 -9.75
C SER A 172 2.56 -1.87 -8.42
N ILE A 173 1.93 -0.84 -7.84
CA ILE A 173 2.33 -0.36 -6.50
C ILE A 173 2.02 -1.43 -5.43
N GLU A 174 1.02 -2.28 -5.68
CA GLU A 174 0.68 -3.42 -4.84
C GLU A 174 1.82 -4.44 -4.76
N ASP A 175 2.55 -4.67 -5.86
CA ASP A 175 3.73 -5.54 -5.87
C ASP A 175 4.82 -5.01 -4.92
N ILE A 176 5.03 -3.69 -4.91
CA ILE A 176 5.97 -3.02 -4.00
C ILE A 176 5.48 -3.14 -2.55
N PHE A 177 4.19 -2.93 -2.29
CA PHE A 177 3.64 -3.09 -0.94
C PHE A 177 3.75 -4.52 -0.42
N ASN A 178 3.56 -5.52 -1.27
CA ASN A 178 3.74 -6.92 -0.91
C ASN A 178 5.19 -7.20 -0.48
N GLU A 179 6.18 -6.68 -1.23
CA GLU A 179 7.60 -6.78 -0.87
C GLU A 179 7.93 -6.02 0.42
N LEU A 180 7.40 -4.81 0.61
CA LEU A 180 7.59 -4.05 1.85
C LEU A 180 6.96 -4.74 3.07
N HIS A 181 5.78 -5.33 2.89
CA HIS A 181 5.10 -6.11 3.93
C HIS A 181 5.94 -7.35 4.28
N ALA A 182 6.49 -8.06 3.30
CA ALA A 182 7.38 -9.19 3.56
C ALA A 182 8.63 -8.77 4.36
N ARG A 183 9.23 -7.61 4.04
CA ARG A 183 10.39 -7.06 4.77
C ARG A 183 10.09 -6.69 6.20
N ARG A 184 8.86 -6.30 6.53
CA ARG A 184 8.45 -6.01 7.91
C ARG A 184 8.56 -7.25 8.80
N TRP A 185 8.23 -8.43 8.28
CA TRP A 185 8.24 -9.69 9.02
C TRP A 185 9.57 -10.44 8.95
N ALA A 186 10.32 -10.28 7.86
CA ALA A 186 11.65 -10.85 7.66
C ALA A 186 12.61 -9.79 7.08
N PRO A 187 13.09 -8.84 7.90
CA PRO A 187 14.01 -7.81 7.43
C PRO A 187 15.31 -8.47 6.97
N LYS A 188 15.59 -8.41 5.66
CA LYS A 188 16.82 -8.97 5.05
C LYS A 188 18.12 -8.28 5.54
N ARG A 189 18.03 -7.24 6.38
CA ARG A 189 19.17 -6.50 6.96
C ARG A 189 19.10 -6.57 8.48
N SER A 190 20.07 -7.25 9.11
CA SER A 190 20.26 -7.23 10.56
C SER A 190 21.00 -5.95 10.98
N VAL A 191 20.52 -5.26 12.02
CA VAL A 191 21.16 -4.06 12.59
C VAL A 191 22.62 -4.33 12.98
N GLU A 192 22.92 -5.54 13.45
CA GLU A 192 24.27 -6.00 13.82
C GLU A 192 25.30 -5.94 12.68
N ASN A 193 24.86 -5.93 11.41
CA ASN A 193 25.76 -5.82 10.25
C ASN A 193 25.83 -4.39 9.68
N THR A 194 25.16 -3.42 10.29
CA THR A 194 25.20 -2.02 9.87
C THR A 194 26.30 -1.28 10.62
N LYS A 195 27.47 -1.15 10.00
CA LYS A 195 28.52 -0.26 10.51
C LYS A 195 28.07 1.19 10.34
N ILE A 196 27.85 1.89 11.45
CA ILE A 196 27.71 3.35 11.47
C ILE A 196 29.14 3.92 11.47
N PRO A 197 29.53 4.75 10.49
CA PRO A 197 30.85 5.39 10.49
C PRO A 197 31.04 6.24 11.76
N ASP A 198 32.24 6.23 12.34
CA ASP A 198 32.58 7.01 13.53
C ASP A 198 32.42 8.52 13.26
N GLU A 199 31.69 9.24 14.13
CA GLU A 199 31.36 10.68 14.02
C GLU A 199 32.58 11.62 14.04
N LYS A 200 33.81 11.11 14.21
CA LYS A 200 35.04 11.90 14.32
C LYS A 200 35.69 12.26 12.98
N SER A 201 35.13 11.80 11.87
CA SER A 201 35.60 12.14 10.53
C SER A 201 34.59 13.05 9.83
N ASN A 202 35.04 14.16 9.24
CA ASN A 202 34.24 14.95 8.30
C ASN A 202 33.95 14.18 6.98
N GLU A 203 34.35 12.91 6.87
CA GLU A 203 34.07 12.06 5.73
C GLU A 203 32.75 11.32 5.93
N ILE A 204 31.77 11.60 5.05
CA ILE A 204 30.57 10.77 4.92
C ILE A 204 30.98 9.49 4.18
N ILE A 205 31.00 8.35 4.88
CA ILE A 205 31.33 7.04 4.31
C ILE A 205 30.04 6.29 3.99
N ILE A 206 29.73 6.10 2.70
CA ILE A 206 28.59 5.28 2.26
C ILE A 206 29.05 3.85 2.02
N CYS A 207 28.59 2.91 2.85
CA CYS A 207 28.82 1.48 2.64
C CYS A 207 27.82 0.93 1.61
N ILE A 208 28.29 0.62 0.40
CA ILE A 208 27.47 0.04 -0.67
C ILE A 208 27.81 -1.44 -0.88
N SER A 209 26.78 -2.27 -1.11
CA SER A 209 26.92 -3.66 -1.52
C SER A 209 27.50 -3.74 -2.94
N ALA A 210 28.69 -4.32 -3.10
CA ALA A 210 29.45 -4.37 -4.35
C ALA A 210 28.67 -4.91 -5.57
N SER A 211 27.67 -5.77 -5.36
CA SER A 211 26.84 -6.35 -6.43
C SER A 211 25.74 -5.43 -6.99
N LYS A 212 25.49 -4.25 -6.39
CA LYS A 212 24.31 -3.43 -6.70
C LYS A 212 24.57 -2.16 -7.52
N TYR A 213 25.80 -1.68 -7.63
CA TYR A 213 26.08 -0.39 -8.27
C TYR A 213 27.35 -0.43 -9.16
N PRO A 214 27.31 0.18 -10.36
CA PRO A 214 28.46 0.26 -11.26
C PRO A 214 29.52 1.24 -10.75
N ASP A 215 30.76 1.15 -11.24
CA ASP A 215 31.88 2.00 -10.82
C ASP A 215 31.67 3.51 -11.12
N LYS A 216 30.79 3.82 -12.09
CA LYS A 216 30.35 5.20 -12.39
C LYS A 216 29.68 5.92 -11.21
N THR A 217 29.14 5.18 -10.24
CA THR A 217 28.53 5.76 -9.04
C THR A 217 29.58 6.31 -8.08
N ASP A 218 30.78 5.74 -8.07
CA ASP A 218 31.86 6.13 -7.16
C ASP A 218 32.51 7.43 -7.62
N GLU A 219 32.79 7.54 -8.92
CA GLU A 219 33.34 8.75 -9.55
C GLU A 219 32.41 9.95 -9.32
N PHE A 220 31.10 9.76 -9.52
CA PHE A 220 30.11 10.80 -9.26
C PHE A 220 30.09 11.24 -7.78
N ALA A 221 30.06 10.28 -6.85
CA ALA A 221 29.94 10.58 -5.42
C ALA A 221 31.18 11.33 -4.88
N GLU A 222 32.37 10.96 -5.35
CA GLU A 222 33.62 11.61 -4.95
C GLU A 222 33.73 13.01 -5.56
N GLU A 223 33.48 13.16 -6.85
CA GLU A 223 33.67 14.44 -7.55
C GLU A 223 32.59 15.49 -7.22
N GLN A 224 31.33 15.06 -7.11
CA GLN A 224 30.21 16.00 -7.01
C GLN A 224 29.72 16.19 -5.58
N LEU A 225 29.90 15.18 -4.72
CA LEU A 225 29.39 15.20 -3.34
C LEU A 225 30.50 15.22 -2.29
N GLY A 226 31.76 15.05 -2.68
CA GLY A 226 32.88 14.90 -1.74
C GLY A 226 32.77 13.64 -0.89
N ILE A 227 32.02 12.64 -1.35
CA ILE A 227 31.71 11.41 -0.64
C ILE A 227 32.62 10.30 -1.16
N LYS A 228 33.50 9.79 -0.31
CA LYS A 228 34.39 8.68 -0.66
C LYS A 228 33.70 7.33 -0.42
N ILE A 229 33.40 6.62 -1.50
CA ILE A 229 32.77 5.29 -1.43
C ILE A 229 33.86 4.23 -1.24
N THR A 230 33.82 3.51 -0.12
CA THR A 230 34.73 2.39 0.15
C THR A 230 34.03 1.06 -0.11
N ARG A 231 34.42 0.36 -1.19
CA ARG A 231 33.89 -0.98 -1.51
C ARG A 231 34.65 -2.04 -0.71
N HIS A 232 33.97 -2.71 0.22
CA HIS A 232 34.51 -3.92 0.82
C HIS A 232 34.30 -5.10 -0.12
N SER A 233 35.30 -5.98 -0.23
CA SER A 233 35.17 -7.27 -0.92
C SER A 233 34.03 -8.03 -0.26
N GLY A 234 32.90 -8.16 -0.95
CA GLY A 234 31.65 -8.65 -0.35
C GLY A 234 31.80 -10.03 0.30
N ARG A 235 31.00 -10.29 1.34
CA ARG A 235 30.68 -11.68 1.73
C ARG A 235 29.97 -12.33 0.54
N ASN A 236 30.46 -13.48 0.09
CA ASN A 236 29.70 -14.40 -0.75
C ASN A 236 28.42 -14.78 0.02
N LEU A 237 27.26 -14.30 -0.44
CA LEU A 237 25.94 -14.77 -0.04
C LEU A 237 25.37 -15.58 -1.21
#